data_AF-A0A1X6YWF1-F1
#
_entry.id   AF-A0A1X6YWF1-F1
#
_cell.length_a   1.000
_cell.length_b   1.000
_cell.length_c   1.000
_cell.angle_alpha   90.00
_cell.angle_beta   90.00
_cell.angle_gamma   90.00
#
_symmetry.space_group_name_H-M   'P 1'
#
loop_
_entity.id
_entity.type
_entity.pdbx_description
1 polymer ?
#
loop_
_entity_poly.entity_id
_entity_poly.type
_entity_poly.pdbx_seq_one_letter_code
_entity_poly.pdbx_strand_id
1 'polypeptide(L)'
;MSSLATQFGQTFSDHPLRKAFMKWQCRVRQMAMRESEGRPDDAIMPAVLLTGQAEPLGHVITVMNKAPGYSVTPELLHMAAKTNDPAQIRDQAIRFLSSAYYQRAEEFSDILTATFPPGSPGAAQIHESGECRLLFDAYAQRFDLTCKVWRLAPHNLLHQATMAHNGLFNPQMPPDTVVLGFEPDWGRSSADPEIR
;
A
#
# COMPACT_ATOMS: atom_id res chain seq x y z
N MET A 1 0.10 23.50 -14.55
CA MET A 1 -0.48 22.18 -14.18
C MET A 1 0.50 21.10 -14.63
N SER A 2 1.43 20.67 -13.78
CA SER A 2 2.25 19.49 -14.09
C SER A 2 2.19 18.54 -12.91
N SER A 3 1.51 17.42 -13.13
CA SER A 3 1.61 16.21 -12.31
C SER A 3 1.06 15.02 -13.11
N LEU A 4 1.55 14.88 -14.34
CA LEU A 4 1.61 13.66 -15.13
C LEU A 4 3.08 13.26 -15.36
N ALA A 5 4.02 13.84 -14.60
CA ALA A 5 5.46 13.68 -14.81
C ALA A 5 5.95 12.24 -14.61
N THR A 6 5.14 11.38 -14.00
CA THR A 6 5.43 9.94 -13.86
C THR A 6 4.37 9.07 -14.52
N GLN A 7 3.58 9.60 -15.48
CA GLN A 7 2.75 8.76 -16.34
C GLN A 7 3.60 7.90 -17.32
N PHE A 8 4.93 8.12 -17.36
CA PHE A 8 5.86 7.57 -18.34
C PHE A 8 7.21 7.03 -17.82
N GLY A 9 7.44 6.87 -16.51
CA GLY A 9 8.71 6.32 -16.04
C GLY A 9 9.09 6.76 -14.63
N GLN A 10 8.90 5.83 -13.70
CA GLN A 10 9.56 5.71 -12.40
C GLN A 10 10.40 6.92 -11.98
N THR A 11 9.82 7.82 -11.20
CA THR A 11 10.60 8.61 -10.25
C THR A 11 10.98 7.69 -9.11
N PHE A 12 11.90 6.76 -9.35
CA PHE A 12 12.66 6.17 -8.27
C PHE A 12 13.48 7.29 -7.67
N SER A 13 12.90 8.04 -6.72
CA SER A 13 13.69 9.01 -5.99
C SER A 13 14.82 8.20 -5.35
N ASP A 14 16.05 8.64 -5.57
CA ASP A 14 17.22 8.01 -4.94
C ASP A 14 17.32 8.38 -3.45
N HIS A 15 16.26 8.98 -2.90
CA HIS A 15 16.18 9.48 -1.54
C HIS A 15 16.46 8.37 -0.52
N PRO A 16 17.42 8.56 0.41
CA PRO A 16 17.78 7.55 1.41
C PRO A 16 16.58 7.04 2.21
N LEU A 17 15.71 7.96 2.65
CA LEU A 17 14.49 7.62 3.39
C LEU A 17 13.55 6.70 2.59
N ARG A 18 13.35 6.97 1.29
CA ARG A 18 12.56 6.11 0.41
C ARG A 18 13.15 4.71 0.37
N LYS A 19 14.45 4.58 0.08
CA LYS A 19 15.13 3.28 -0.01
C LYS A 19 15.02 2.49 1.29
N ALA A 20 15.21 3.15 2.43
CA ALA A 20 15.08 2.52 3.74
C ALA A 20 13.64 2.06 4.01
N PHE A 21 12.65 2.93 3.78
CA PHE A 21 11.23 2.61 3.96
C PHE A 21 10.81 1.43 3.09
N MET A 22 11.14 1.43 1.79
CA MET A 22 10.74 0.36 0.87
C MET A 22 11.35 -0.99 1.26
N LYS A 23 12.63 -1.00 1.69
CA LYS A 23 13.29 -2.21 2.20
C LYS A 23 12.64 -2.70 3.49
N TRP A 24 12.35 -1.78 4.41
CA TRP A 24 11.68 -2.10 5.67
C TRP A 24 10.29 -2.68 5.44
N GLN A 25 9.46 -2.04 4.61
CA GLN A 25 8.13 -2.51 4.24
C GLN A 25 8.16 -3.90 3.57
N CYS A 26 9.10 -4.13 2.65
CA CYS A 26 9.26 -5.45 2.03
C CYS A 26 9.60 -6.53 3.07
N ARG A 27 10.49 -6.22 4.02
CA ARG A 27 10.88 -7.16 5.08
C ARG A 27 9.70 -7.48 6.00
N VAL A 28 9.00 -6.49 6.53
CA VAL A 28 7.89 -6.72 7.48
C VAL A 28 6.73 -7.45 6.80
N ARG A 29 6.45 -7.17 5.53
CA ARG A 29 5.42 -7.90 4.76
C ARG A 29 5.82 -9.33 4.46
N GLN A 30 7.10 -9.58 4.18
CA GLN A 30 7.61 -10.94 4.03
C GLN A 30 7.48 -11.73 5.34
N MET A 31 7.80 -11.12 6.48
CA MET A 31 7.59 -11.72 7.79
C MET A 31 6.10 -12.02 8.04
N ALA A 32 5.22 -11.04 7.80
CA ALA A 32 3.77 -11.22 7.96
C ALA A 32 3.23 -12.38 7.11
N MET A 33 3.67 -12.52 5.85
CA MET A 33 3.25 -13.63 4.98
C MET A 33 3.80 -14.99 5.40
N ARG A 34 4.99 -15.05 6.03
CA ARG A 34 5.64 -16.32 6.42
C ARG A 34 5.27 -16.79 7.82
N GLU A 35 5.09 -15.85 8.74
CA GLU A 35 5.02 -16.13 10.18
C GLU A 35 3.64 -15.81 10.76
N SER A 36 2.85 -14.96 10.11
CA SER A 36 1.55 -14.47 10.61
C SER A 36 0.39 -14.74 9.64
N GLU A 37 0.54 -15.72 8.74
CA GLU A 37 -0.47 -16.11 7.75
C GLU A 37 -1.02 -14.91 6.94
N GLY A 38 -0.16 -13.92 6.65
CA GLY A 38 -0.50 -12.70 5.92
C GLY A 38 -1.38 -11.71 6.68
N ARG A 39 -1.55 -11.87 7.99
CA ARG A 39 -2.27 -10.89 8.82
C ARG A 39 -1.43 -9.61 8.96
N PRO A 40 -1.99 -8.43 8.65
CA PRO A 40 -1.28 -7.17 8.81
C PRO A 40 -1.11 -6.81 10.30
N ASP A 41 0.01 -6.17 10.62
CA ASP A 41 0.36 -5.61 11.93
C ASP A 41 0.58 -4.09 11.82
N ASP A 42 1.05 -3.47 12.90
CA ASP A 42 1.28 -2.02 12.99
C ASP A 42 2.32 -1.51 11.96
N ALA A 43 3.20 -2.39 11.45
CA ALA A 43 4.14 -2.02 10.38
C ALA A 43 3.46 -1.91 9.01
N ILE A 44 2.28 -2.51 8.83
CA ILE A 44 1.48 -2.48 7.60
C ILE A 44 0.28 -1.54 7.76
N MET A 45 -0.15 -1.28 8.99
CA MET A 45 -1.33 -0.51 9.35
C MET A 45 -0.94 0.84 9.98
N PRO A 46 -0.50 1.84 9.21
CA PRO A 46 -0.15 3.14 9.76
C PRO A 46 -1.38 3.85 10.34
N ALA A 47 -1.14 4.67 11.35
CA ALA A 47 -2.08 5.69 11.79
C ALA A 47 -2.15 6.80 10.73
N VAL A 48 -3.37 7.24 10.40
CA VAL A 48 -3.62 8.34 9.46
C VAL A 48 -3.90 9.60 10.26
N LEU A 49 -3.05 10.61 10.11
CA LEU A 49 -3.23 11.92 10.72
C LEU A 49 -3.55 12.95 9.63
N LEU A 50 -4.64 13.69 9.82
CA LEU A 50 -5.00 14.78 8.92
C LEU A 50 -4.24 16.04 9.28
N THR A 51 -3.98 16.89 8.29
CA THR A 51 -3.25 18.15 8.49
C THR A 51 -3.94 19.02 9.55
N GLY A 52 -3.18 19.40 10.58
CA GLY A 52 -3.68 20.23 11.68
C GLY A 52 -4.45 19.47 12.77
N GLN A 53 -4.59 18.15 12.68
CA GLN A 53 -5.19 17.32 13.73
C GLN A 53 -4.12 16.66 14.60
N ALA A 54 -4.33 16.67 15.92
CA ALA A 54 -3.42 16.05 16.87
C ALA A 54 -3.67 14.53 17.00
N GLU A 55 -4.94 14.12 16.93
CA GLU A 55 -5.34 12.73 17.05
C GLU A 55 -5.42 12.05 15.67
N PRO A 56 -5.02 10.78 15.56
CA PRO A 56 -5.24 10.00 14.34
C PRO A 56 -6.73 9.83 14.03
N LEU A 57 -7.07 9.90 12.74
CA LEU A 57 -8.41 9.55 12.25
C LEU A 57 -8.69 8.05 12.44
N GLY A 58 -7.65 7.23 12.35
CA GLY A 58 -7.71 5.77 12.46
C GLY A 58 -6.50 5.11 11.80
N HIS A 59 -6.55 3.79 11.64
CA HIS A 59 -5.52 3.01 10.95
C HIS A 59 -6.05 2.45 9.64
N VAL A 60 -5.19 2.36 8.63
CA VAL A 60 -5.55 1.82 7.31
C VAL A 60 -4.62 0.69 6.93
N ILE A 61 -5.13 -0.38 6.33
CA ILE A 61 -4.26 -1.46 5.82
C ILE A 61 -3.68 -1.01 4.48
N THR A 62 -2.35 -0.82 4.43
CA THR A 62 -1.68 -0.39 3.20
C THR A 62 -1.24 -1.59 2.35
N VAL A 63 -1.26 -1.40 1.03
CA VAL A 63 -0.81 -2.34 0.01
C VAL A 63 0.36 -1.73 -0.77
N MET A 64 1.36 -2.57 -1.07
CA MET A 64 2.45 -2.25 -1.99
C MET A 64 2.25 -3.01 -3.29
N ASN A 65 2.35 -2.30 -4.41
CA ASN A 65 2.16 -2.88 -5.74
C ASN A 65 3.47 -2.88 -6.53
N LYS A 66 3.75 -3.97 -7.25
CA LYS A 66 4.95 -4.05 -8.10
C LYS A 66 4.91 -3.02 -9.23
N ALA A 67 6.08 -2.57 -9.67
CA ALA A 67 6.31 -1.64 -10.76
C ALA A 67 7.49 -2.15 -11.63
N PRO A 68 7.60 -1.73 -12.91
CA PRO A 68 6.65 -0.90 -13.64
C PRO A 68 5.39 -1.69 -14.05
N GLY A 69 4.31 -0.96 -14.34
CA GLY A 69 3.10 -1.53 -14.98
C GLY A 69 2.28 -2.50 -14.14
N TYR A 70 2.59 -2.67 -12.85
CA TYR A 70 1.84 -3.57 -11.96
C TYR A 70 1.79 -5.00 -12.50
N SER A 71 2.96 -5.45 -12.92
CA SER A 71 3.24 -6.63 -13.74
C SER A 71 2.67 -7.95 -13.24
N VAL A 72 2.32 -8.04 -11.96
CA VAL A 72 1.76 -9.26 -11.33
C VAL A 72 0.22 -9.29 -11.31
N THR A 73 -0.46 -8.23 -11.74
CA THR A 73 -1.93 -8.12 -11.65
C THR A 73 -2.64 -9.29 -12.34
N PRO A 74 -2.26 -9.72 -13.57
CA PRO A 74 -2.87 -10.88 -14.22
C PRO A 74 -2.73 -12.18 -13.40
N GLU A 75 -1.59 -12.39 -12.76
CA GLU A 75 -1.32 -13.57 -11.92
C GLU A 75 -2.21 -13.58 -10.68
N LEU A 76 -2.39 -12.43 -10.02
CA LEU A 76 -3.30 -12.31 -8.86
C LEU A 76 -4.75 -12.59 -9.27
N LEU A 77 -5.20 -12.03 -10.40
CA LEU A 77 -6.54 -12.30 -10.94
C LEU A 77 -6.73 -13.78 -11.30
N HIS A 78 -5.71 -14.41 -11.87
CA HIS A 78 -5.75 -15.85 -12.19
C HIS A 78 -5.87 -16.70 -10.92
N MET A 79 -5.15 -16.37 -9.85
CA MET A 79 -5.28 -17.07 -8.56
C MET A 79 -6.71 -16.99 -8.01
N ALA A 80 -7.33 -15.79 -8.06
CA ALA A 80 -8.69 -15.60 -7.60
C ALA A 80 -9.73 -16.35 -8.47
N ALA A 81 -9.53 -16.41 -9.79
CA ALA A 81 -10.46 -17.04 -10.72
C ALA A 81 -10.39 -18.58 -10.75
N LYS A 82 -9.32 -19.18 -10.23
CA LYS A 82 -9.06 -20.62 -10.33
C LYS A 82 -10.01 -21.48 -9.50
N THR A 83 -10.56 -20.95 -8.42
CA THR A 83 -11.45 -21.67 -7.50
C THR A 83 -12.39 -20.68 -6.80
N ASN A 84 -13.58 -21.14 -6.40
CA ASN A 84 -14.53 -20.34 -5.63
C ASN A 84 -14.35 -20.51 -4.11
N ASP A 85 -13.43 -21.37 -3.66
CA ASP A 85 -13.16 -21.63 -2.24
C ASP A 85 -12.22 -20.55 -1.67
N PRO A 86 -12.71 -19.67 -0.77
CA PRO A 86 -11.91 -18.60 -0.16
C PRO A 86 -10.65 -19.09 0.55
N ALA A 87 -10.70 -20.27 1.19
CA ALA A 87 -9.55 -20.81 1.91
C ALA A 87 -8.44 -21.20 0.94
N GLN A 88 -8.79 -21.82 -0.19
CA GLN A 88 -7.81 -22.18 -1.23
C GLN A 88 -7.23 -20.97 -1.96
N ILE A 89 -8.02 -19.91 -2.16
CA ILE A 89 -7.52 -18.65 -2.72
C ILE A 89 -6.50 -18.04 -1.75
N ARG A 90 -6.85 -17.94 -0.47
CA ARG A 90 -5.97 -17.42 0.58
C ARG A 90 -4.67 -18.21 0.66
N ASP A 91 -4.73 -19.55 0.69
CA ASP A 91 -3.54 -20.40 0.76
C ASP A 91 -2.60 -20.20 -0.43
N GLN A 92 -3.16 -20.08 -1.64
CA GLN A 92 -2.37 -19.80 -2.85
C GLN A 92 -1.74 -18.41 -2.78
N ALA A 93 -2.49 -17.40 -2.32
CA ALA A 93 -2.00 -16.05 -2.12
C ALA A 93 -0.84 -16.01 -1.12
N ILE A 94 -0.98 -16.66 0.03
CA ILE A 94 0.09 -16.75 1.05
C ILE A 94 1.33 -17.43 0.47
N ARG A 95 1.19 -18.56 -0.23
CA ARG A 95 2.35 -19.24 -0.87
C ARG A 95 3.04 -18.35 -1.89
N PHE A 96 2.28 -17.63 -2.71
CA PHE A 96 2.83 -16.72 -3.71
C PHE A 96 3.55 -15.53 -3.05
N LEU A 97 2.89 -14.83 -2.13
CA LEU A 97 3.39 -13.60 -1.51
C LEU A 97 4.52 -13.84 -0.51
N SER A 98 4.58 -15.01 0.14
CA SER A 98 5.67 -15.40 1.04
C SER A 98 6.98 -15.78 0.32
N SER A 99 6.93 -15.99 -1.00
CA SER A 99 8.05 -16.48 -1.81
C SER A 99 9.08 -15.38 -2.14
N ALA A 100 9.27 -15.07 -3.42
CA ALA A 100 10.15 -14.02 -3.93
C ALA A 100 9.46 -12.65 -4.07
N TYR A 101 8.16 -12.56 -3.77
CA TYR A 101 7.37 -11.36 -4.04
C TYR A 101 7.95 -10.09 -3.42
N TYR A 102 8.30 -10.13 -2.13
CA TYR A 102 8.87 -9.00 -1.38
C TYR A 102 10.41 -9.01 -1.31
N GLN A 103 11.12 -9.75 -2.15
CA GLN A 103 12.59 -9.82 -2.06
C GLN A 103 13.32 -8.60 -2.64
N ARG A 104 12.70 -7.90 -3.61
CA ARG A 104 13.32 -6.78 -4.34
C ARG A 104 12.51 -5.51 -4.16
N ALA A 105 12.95 -4.63 -3.27
CA ALA A 105 12.23 -3.41 -2.89
C ALA A 105 12.15 -2.38 -4.03
N GLU A 106 13.14 -2.37 -4.90
CA GLU A 106 13.23 -1.55 -6.11
C GLU A 106 12.14 -1.89 -7.15
N GLU A 107 11.52 -3.07 -7.04
CA GLU A 107 10.43 -3.48 -7.92
C GLU A 107 9.06 -3.00 -7.46
N PHE A 108 8.98 -2.17 -6.42
CA PHE A 108 7.71 -1.67 -5.92
C PHE A 108 7.53 -0.18 -6.25
N SER A 109 6.30 0.19 -6.57
CA SER A 109 5.88 1.59 -6.52
C SER A 109 5.99 2.07 -5.08
N ASP A 110 6.41 3.31 -4.92
CA ASP A 110 6.47 3.99 -3.64
C ASP A 110 5.16 4.70 -3.26
N ILE A 111 4.14 4.62 -4.13
CA ILE A 111 2.76 4.96 -3.80
C ILE A 111 2.12 3.77 -3.10
N LEU A 112 1.76 3.95 -1.83
CA LEU A 112 0.98 2.99 -1.07
C LEU A 112 -0.50 3.14 -1.41
N THR A 113 -1.27 2.07 -1.33
CA THR A 113 -2.73 2.13 -1.50
C THR A 113 -3.48 1.54 -0.33
N ALA A 114 -4.73 1.98 -0.13
CA ALA A 114 -5.67 1.34 0.79
C ALA A 114 -7.07 1.30 0.19
N THR A 115 -7.83 0.27 0.55
CA THR A 115 -9.23 0.08 0.15
C THR A 115 -10.17 0.49 1.26
N PHE A 116 -11.27 1.13 0.90
CA PHE A 116 -12.33 1.58 1.81
C PHE A 116 -13.69 1.13 1.29
N PRO A 117 -14.66 0.83 2.17
CA PRO A 117 -16.00 0.49 1.74
C PRO A 117 -16.64 1.64 0.96
N PRO A 118 -17.59 1.34 0.07
CA PRO A 118 -18.35 2.37 -0.64
C PRO A 118 -18.96 3.40 0.32
N GLY A 119 -18.85 4.68 -0.02
CA GLY A 119 -19.38 5.76 0.82
C GLY A 119 -18.66 5.97 2.17
N SER A 120 -17.46 5.40 2.37
CA SER A 120 -16.69 5.58 3.60
C SER A 120 -16.47 7.06 3.94
N PRO A 121 -16.96 7.55 5.10
CA PRO A 121 -16.72 8.93 5.54
C PRO A 121 -15.23 9.22 5.75
N GLY A 122 -14.49 8.25 6.27
CA GLY A 122 -13.04 8.37 6.47
C GLY A 122 -12.29 8.53 5.15
N ALA A 123 -12.66 7.76 4.11
CA ALA A 123 -12.04 7.90 2.79
C ALA A 123 -12.32 9.26 2.16
N ALA A 124 -13.55 9.76 2.29
CA ALA A 124 -13.91 11.11 1.83
C ALA A 124 -13.08 12.18 2.55
N GLN A 125 -13.02 12.13 3.88
CA GLN A 125 -12.26 13.11 4.67
C GLN A 125 -10.76 13.10 4.37
N ILE A 126 -10.15 11.91 4.22
CA ILE A 126 -8.73 11.77 3.84
C ILE A 126 -8.49 12.37 2.45
N HIS A 127 -9.38 12.11 1.49
CA HIS A 127 -9.24 12.63 0.13
C HIS A 127 -9.44 14.14 0.04
N GLU A 128 -10.45 14.68 0.73
CA GLU A 128 -10.77 16.13 0.76
C GLU A 128 -9.65 16.96 1.40
N SER A 129 -8.92 16.39 2.35
CA SER A 129 -7.72 17.00 2.95
C SER A 129 -6.60 17.23 1.91
N GLY A 130 -6.57 16.44 0.82
CA GLY A 130 -5.55 16.50 -0.24
C GLY A 130 -4.16 15.97 0.17
N GLU A 131 -3.84 16.06 1.45
CA GLU A 131 -2.63 15.57 2.10
C GLU A 131 -2.97 14.96 3.47
N CYS A 132 -2.22 13.93 3.88
CA CYS A 132 -2.25 13.38 5.22
C CYS A 132 -0.86 12.90 5.63
N ARG A 133 -0.67 12.57 6.90
CA ARG A 133 0.49 11.83 7.39
C ARG A 133 0.14 10.36 7.62
N LEU A 134 1.01 9.47 7.15
CA LEU A 134 1.00 8.05 7.50
C LEU A 134 2.11 7.79 8.51
N LEU A 135 1.70 7.47 9.74
CA LEU A 135 2.63 7.17 10.83
C LEU A 135 2.72 5.65 11.01
N PHE A 136 3.87 5.10 10.67
CA PHE A 136 4.25 3.71 10.94
C PHE A 136 5.14 3.68 12.17
N ASP A 137 4.84 2.81 13.13
CA ASP A 137 5.64 2.66 14.35
C ASP A 137 5.68 1.18 14.76
N ALA A 138 6.75 0.49 14.37
CA ALA A 138 6.91 -0.93 14.65
C ALA A 138 8.37 -1.37 14.56
N TYR A 139 8.73 -2.43 15.29
CA TYR A 139 10.07 -3.04 15.24
C TYR A 139 11.21 -2.06 15.52
N ALA A 140 11.00 -1.14 16.47
CA ALA A 140 11.95 -0.06 16.83
C ALA A 140 12.34 0.86 15.66
N GLN A 141 11.47 0.96 14.65
CA GLN A 141 11.61 1.89 13.55
C GLN A 141 10.27 2.60 13.33
N ARG A 142 10.32 3.93 13.38
CA ARG A 142 9.21 4.80 13.04
C ARG A 142 9.45 5.46 11.69
N PHE A 143 8.41 5.53 10.87
CA PHE A 143 8.37 6.34 9.65
C PHE A 143 7.16 7.26 9.70
N ASP A 144 7.41 8.54 9.44
CA ASP A 144 6.40 9.58 9.43
C ASP A 144 6.34 10.19 8.03
N LEU A 145 5.41 9.67 7.22
CA LEU A 145 5.34 10.00 5.81
C LEU A 145 4.30 11.09 5.57
N THR A 146 4.73 12.23 5.07
CA THR A 146 3.81 13.24 4.53
C THR A 146 3.39 12.79 3.14
N CYS A 147 2.09 12.53 2.92
CA CYS A 147 1.59 11.94 1.69
C CYS A 147 0.55 12.81 1.01
N LYS A 148 0.73 13.05 -0.28
CA LYS A 148 -0.35 13.51 -1.15
C LYS A 148 -1.36 12.39 -1.36
N VAL A 149 -2.65 12.71 -1.33
CA VAL A 149 -3.74 11.74 -1.43
C VAL A 149 -4.40 11.80 -2.80
N TRP A 150 -4.58 10.63 -3.41
CA TRP A 150 -5.26 10.47 -4.69
C TRP A 150 -6.42 9.49 -4.55
N ARG A 151 -7.58 9.84 -5.10
CA ARG A 151 -8.63 8.85 -5.36
C ARG A 151 -8.39 8.21 -6.71
N LEU A 152 -8.11 6.91 -6.74
CA LEU A 152 -7.76 6.21 -7.98
C LEU A 152 -9.03 5.79 -8.73
N ALA A 153 -9.11 6.10 -10.01
CA ALA A 153 -10.20 5.66 -10.87
C ALA A 153 -10.08 4.17 -11.22
N PRO A 154 -11.18 3.44 -11.51
CA PRO A 154 -11.12 2.00 -11.80
C PRO A 154 -10.24 1.59 -13.00
N HIS A 155 -10.04 2.48 -13.98
CA HIS A 155 -9.16 2.24 -15.13
C HIS A 155 -7.67 2.49 -14.81
N ASN A 156 -7.35 3.03 -13.63
CA ASN A 156 -5.97 3.19 -13.20
C ASN A 156 -5.38 1.82 -12.88
N LEU A 157 -4.21 1.50 -13.44
CA LEU A 157 -3.59 0.19 -13.22
C LEU A 157 -3.21 -0.07 -11.75
N LEU A 158 -2.87 0.96 -10.96
CA LEU A 158 -2.61 0.83 -9.53
C LEU A 158 -3.88 0.47 -8.75
N HIS A 159 -5.03 1.00 -9.17
CA HIS A 159 -6.33 0.61 -8.63
C HIS A 159 -6.58 -0.87 -8.91
N GLN A 160 -6.41 -1.31 -10.16
CA GLN A 160 -6.63 -2.70 -10.57
C GLN A 160 -5.72 -3.68 -9.81
N ALA A 161 -4.44 -3.33 -9.66
CA ALA A 161 -3.48 -4.13 -8.89
C ALA A 161 -3.89 -4.25 -7.42
N THR A 162 -4.32 -3.14 -6.81
CA THR A 162 -4.78 -3.11 -5.41
C THR A 162 -6.03 -3.97 -5.23
N MET A 163 -7.00 -3.86 -6.13
CA MET A 163 -8.22 -4.66 -6.10
C MET A 163 -7.92 -6.16 -6.30
N ALA A 164 -7.03 -6.48 -7.24
CA ALA A 164 -6.60 -7.87 -7.47
C ALA A 164 -5.89 -8.46 -6.24
N HIS A 165 -5.00 -7.70 -5.60
CA HIS A 165 -4.35 -8.12 -4.35
C HIS A 165 -5.36 -8.34 -3.22
N ASN A 166 -6.20 -7.35 -2.93
CA ASN A 166 -7.13 -7.44 -1.79
C ASN A 166 -8.25 -8.45 -2.04
N GLY A 167 -8.64 -8.71 -3.29
CA GLY A 167 -9.60 -9.76 -3.64
C GLY A 167 -9.15 -11.17 -3.23
N LEU A 168 -7.84 -11.41 -3.14
CA LEU A 168 -7.31 -12.70 -2.66
C LEU A 168 -7.57 -12.96 -1.17
N PHE A 169 -7.75 -11.90 -0.40
CA PHE A 169 -7.96 -11.96 1.06
C PHE A 169 -9.38 -11.57 1.46
N ASN A 170 -10.10 -10.88 0.59
CA ASN A 170 -11.49 -10.47 0.76
C ASN A 170 -12.29 -10.76 -0.53
N PRO A 171 -12.74 -12.02 -0.73
CA PRO A 171 -13.46 -12.41 -1.96
C PRO A 171 -14.81 -11.72 -2.14
N GLN A 172 -15.38 -11.14 -1.08
CA GLN A 172 -16.67 -10.43 -1.11
C GLN A 172 -16.49 -8.91 -1.21
N MET A 173 -15.31 -8.44 -1.65
CA MET A 173 -15.02 -7.02 -1.78
C MET A 173 -15.99 -6.35 -2.77
N PRO A 174 -16.71 -5.28 -2.38
CA PRO A 174 -17.64 -4.60 -3.27
C PRO A 174 -16.95 -4.04 -4.53
N PRO A 175 -17.59 -4.08 -5.71
CA PRO A 175 -17.00 -3.59 -6.95
C PRO A 175 -16.78 -2.07 -6.96
N ASP A 176 -17.55 -1.34 -6.15
CA ASP A 176 -17.48 0.11 -5.94
C ASP A 176 -16.62 0.49 -4.72
N THR A 177 -15.79 -0.43 -4.23
CA THR A 177 -14.74 -0.16 -3.23
C THR A 177 -13.90 1.04 -3.65
N VAL A 178 -13.69 1.97 -2.73
CA VAL A 178 -12.86 3.15 -2.96
C VAL A 178 -11.39 2.79 -2.75
N VAL A 179 -10.53 3.12 -3.70
CA VAL A 179 -9.08 3.00 -3.55
C VAL A 179 -8.45 4.38 -3.43
N LEU A 180 -7.77 4.62 -2.32
CA LEU A 180 -6.90 5.80 -2.16
C LEU A 180 -5.44 5.41 -2.37
N GLY A 181 -4.71 6.27 -3.08
CA GLY A 181 -3.26 6.24 -3.21
C GLY A 181 -2.63 7.32 -2.35
N PHE A 182 -1.56 6.95 -1.65
CA PHE A 182 -0.77 7.81 -0.77
C PHE A 182 0.63 7.92 -1.37
N GLU A 183 0.93 9.07 -1.95
CA GLU A 183 2.22 9.36 -2.58
C GLU A 183 3.10 10.14 -1.58
N PRO A 184 4.16 9.54 -1.01
CA PRO A 184 4.99 10.23 -0.04
C PRO A 184 5.81 11.36 -0.66
N ASP A 185 5.78 12.53 -0.02
CA ASP A 185 6.79 13.56 -0.19
C ASP A 185 7.99 13.24 0.69
N TRP A 186 9.01 12.62 0.08
CA TRP A 186 10.20 12.16 0.79
C TRP A 186 10.99 13.29 1.46
N GLY A 187 10.93 14.52 0.95
CA GLY A 187 11.62 15.68 1.53
C GLY A 187 10.91 16.28 2.74
N ARG A 188 9.62 15.97 2.92
CA ARG A 188 8.80 16.35 4.08
C ARG A 188 8.48 15.18 5.00
N SER A 189 9.08 14.02 4.75
CA SER A 189 8.92 12.81 5.54
C SER A 189 10.13 12.61 6.45
N SER A 190 9.97 11.83 7.51
CA SER A 190 11.04 11.56 8.47
C SER A 190 11.00 10.14 9.00
N ALA A 191 12.05 9.75 9.73
CA ALA A 191 12.15 8.47 10.41
C ALA A 191 12.87 8.63 11.74
N ASP A 192 12.55 7.75 12.68
CA ASP A 192 13.22 7.63 13.98
C ASP A 192 13.51 6.15 14.26
N PRO A 193 14.78 5.74 14.48
CA PRO A 193 15.98 6.56 14.36
C PRO A 193 16.17 7.11 12.93
N GLU A 194 16.90 8.22 12.82
CA GLU A 194 17.17 8.91 11.56
C GLU A 194 17.93 8.00 10.58
N ILE A 195 17.47 7.98 9.32
CA ILE A 195 18.13 7.25 8.23
C ILE A 195 19.26 8.12 7.67
N ARG A 196 20.49 7.68 7.88
CA ARG A 196 21.72 8.32 7.36
C ARG A 196 22.05 7.88 5.94
#